data_AF-A0A537SZ67-F1
#
_entry.id   AF-A0A537SZ67-F1
#
_cell.length_a   1.000
_cell.length_b   1.000
_cell.length_c   1.000
_cell.angle_alpha   90.00
_cell.angle_beta   90.00
_cell.angle_gamma   90.00
#
_symmetry.space_group_name_H-M   'P 1'
#
loop_
_entity.id
_entity.type
_entity.pdbx_description
1 polymer ?
#
loop_
_entity_poly.entity_id
_entity_poly.type
_entity_poly.pdbx_seq_one_letter_code
_entity_poly.pdbx_strand_id
1 'polypeptide(L)'
;MHLLTEALRAFVMRIAWEHDRKLHSANAGLCMNFSTEVIQEVTELNLDLHAGAGVPDRRAEKLVRDAIIWSHLAGDSVQRMKATRRLGN
;
A
#
# COMPACT_ATOMS: atom_id res chain seq x y z
N MET A 1 -0.52 9.42 9.58
CA MET A 1 0.49 8.44 9.11
C MET A 1 0.52 7.15 9.94
N HIS A 2 0.73 7.18 11.27
CA HIS A 2 0.91 5.95 12.08
C HIS A 2 -0.24 4.93 11.96
N LEU A 3 -1.51 5.37 12.07
CA LEU A 3 -2.65 4.46 11.95
C LEU A 3 -2.64 3.64 10.63
N LEU A 4 -2.40 4.30 9.51
CA LEU A 4 -2.39 3.65 8.19
C LEU A 4 -1.20 2.69 8.03
N THR A 5 -0.02 3.07 8.53
CA THR A 5 1.15 2.19 8.47
C THR A 5 1.03 0.99 9.40
N GLU A 6 0.41 1.14 10.58
CA GLU A 6 0.06 0.03 11.47
C GLU A 6 -0.97 -0.90 10.85
N ALA A 7 -2.04 -0.35 10.26
CA ALA A 7 -3.07 -1.12 9.58
C ALA A 7 -2.49 -1.94 8.40
N LEU A 8 -1.66 -1.31 7.56
CA LEU A 8 -1.01 -2.00 6.45
C LEU A 8 -0.08 -3.11 6.94
N ARG A 9 0.72 -2.85 7.99
CA ARG A 9 1.59 -3.88 8.57
C ARG A 9 0.79 -5.05 9.12
N ALA A 10 -0.27 -4.79 9.88
CA ALA A 10 -1.13 -5.83 10.41
C ALA A 10 -1.75 -6.68 9.28
N PHE A 11 -2.15 -6.04 8.18
CA PHE A 11 -2.71 -6.74 7.03
C PHE A 11 -1.66 -7.62 6.34
N VAL A 12 -0.47 -7.08 6.06
CA VAL A 12 0.64 -7.83 5.46
C VAL A 12 1.00 -9.05 6.32
N MET A 13 1.13 -8.88 7.63
CA MET A 13 1.43 -9.98 8.54
C MET A 13 0.34 -11.05 8.56
N ARG A 14 -0.93 -10.64 8.44
CA ARG A 14 -2.05 -11.58 8.30
C ARG A 14 -1.96 -12.38 7.00
N ILE A 15 -1.63 -11.75 5.87
CA ILE A 15 -1.47 -12.45 4.58
C ILE A 15 -0.31 -13.43 4.62
N ALA A 16 0.83 -13.03 5.19
CA ALA A 16 1.98 -13.90 5.34
C ALA A 16 1.61 -15.17 6.12
N TRP A 17 0.90 -15.00 7.24
CA TRP A 17 0.41 -16.12 8.05
C TRP A 17 -0.60 -17.01 7.29
N GLU A 18 -1.52 -16.42 6.52
CA GLU A 18 -2.46 -17.20 5.70
C GLU A 18 -1.70 -18.06 4.67
N HIS A 19 -0.66 -17.49 4.05
CA HIS A 19 0.16 -18.16 3.04
C HIS A 19 0.98 -19.31 3.65
N ASP A 20 1.60 -19.10 4.81
CA ASP A 20 2.33 -20.15 5.54
C ASP A 20 1.44 -21.35 5.90
N ARG A 21 0.16 -21.09 6.14
CA ARG A 21 -0.85 -22.11 6.45
C ARG A 21 -1.57 -22.65 5.21
N LYS A 22 -1.20 -22.21 4.01
CA LYS A 22 -1.85 -22.58 2.74
C LYS A 22 -3.36 -22.31 2.74
N LEU A 23 -3.79 -21.26 3.43
CA LEU A 23 -5.17 -20.81 3.43
C LEU A 23 -5.43 -20.00 2.16
N HIS A 24 -6.49 -20.34 1.42
CA HIS A 24 -6.90 -19.60 0.24
C HIS A 24 -7.86 -18.48 0.64
N SER A 25 -7.52 -17.23 0.31
CA SER A 25 -8.36 -16.06 0.58
C SER A 25 -8.21 -15.02 -0.53
N ALA A 26 -9.19 -14.11 -0.64
CA ALA A 26 -9.07 -12.92 -1.49
C ALA A 26 -8.16 -11.85 -0.87
N ASN A 27 -7.78 -12.02 0.40
CA ASN A 27 -7.13 -11.00 1.22
C ASN A 27 -5.79 -10.56 0.65
N ALA A 28 -5.03 -11.44 -0.01
CA ALA A 28 -3.77 -11.06 -0.66
C ALA A 28 -3.98 -9.97 -1.73
N GLY A 29 -5.03 -10.09 -2.54
CA GLY A 29 -5.38 -9.06 -3.54
C GLY A 29 -5.86 -7.77 -2.88
N LEU A 30 -6.65 -7.87 -1.81
CA LEU A 30 -7.11 -6.71 -1.05
C LEU A 30 -5.94 -5.98 -0.37
N CYS A 31 -4.96 -6.70 0.16
CA CYS A 31 -3.76 -6.14 0.77
C CYS A 31 -2.92 -5.36 -0.25
N MET A 32 -2.82 -5.85 -1.49
CA MET A 32 -2.14 -5.13 -2.57
C MET A 32 -2.86 -3.83 -2.94
N ASN A 33 -4.19 -3.87 -3.08
CA ASN A 33 -4.99 -2.67 -3.33
C ASN A 33 -4.83 -1.65 -2.21
N PHE A 34 -4.99 -2.08 -0.95
CA PHE A 34 -4.85 -1.23 0.22
C PHE A 34 -3.45 -0.64 0.36
N SER A 35 -2.41 -1.43 0.05
CA SER A 35 -1.03 -0.94 0.07
C SER A 35 -0.81 0.23 -0.89
N THR A 36 -1.44 0.19 -2.07
CA THR A 36 -1.30 1.23 -3.10
C THR A 36 -1.82 2.58 -2.60
N GLU A 37 -2.98 2.59 -1.94
CA GLU A 37 -3.58 3.80 -1.37
C GLU A 37 -2.75 4.32 -0.19
N VAL A 38 -2.40 3.44 0.75
CA VAL A 38 -1.68 3.82 1.98
C VAL A 38 -0.30 4.42 1.67
N ILE A 39 0.48 3.81 0.77
CA ILE A 39 1.83 4.31 0.52
C ILE A 39 1.82 5.62 -0.26
N GLN A 40 0.87 5.84 -1.18
CA GLN A 40 0.73 7.13 -1.85
C GLN A 40 0.44 8.21 -0.81
N GLU A 41 -0.61 8.00 -0.01
CA GLU A 41 -1.05 8.97 0.99
C GLU A 41 0.05 9.29 2.03
N VAL A 42 0.70 8.27 2.57
CA VAL A 42 1.74 8.46 3.60
C VAL A 42 2.98 9.15 3.03
N THR A 43 3.37 8.86 1.78
CA THR A 43 4.58 9.45 1.20
C THR A 43 4.35 10.88 0.72
N GLU A 44 3.18 11.18 0.16
CA GLU A 44 2.76 12.54 -0.19
C GLU A 44 2.66 13.42 1.06
N LEU A 45 1.96 12.96 2.10
CA LEU A 45 1.86 13.70 3.36
C LEU A 45 3.23 13.90 4.02
N ASN A 46 4.12 12.90 3.94
CA ASN A 46 5.49 13.06 4.44
C ASN A 46 6.25 14.16 3.68
N LEU A 47 6.13 14.20 2.34
CA LEU A 47 6.75 15.25 1.53
C LEU A 47 6.18 16.64 1.88
N ASP A 48 4.86 16.75 2.03
CA ASP A 48 4.20 18.02 2.37
C ASP A 48 4.66 18.57 3.73
N LEU A 49 4.86 17.70 4.72
CA LEU A 49 5.41 18.10 6.02
C LEU A 49 6.82 18.69 5.90
N HIS A 50 7.68 18.09 5.06
CA HIS A 50 9.02 18.61 4.81
C HIS A 50 9.00 19.92 3.99
N ALA A 51 8.11 20.01 2.99
CA ALA A 51 7.92 21.21 2.21
C ALA A 51 7.43 22.38 3.08
N GLY A 52 6.47 22.14 3.98
CA GLY A 52 5.98 23.12 4.95
C GLY A 52 7.03 23.58 5.96
N ALA A 53 8.05 22.75 6.23
CA ALA A 53 9.20 23.11 7.05
C ALA A 53 10.28 23.93 6.29
N GLY A 54 10.08 24.17 4.99
CA GLY A 54 11.03 24.91 4.14
C GLY A 54 12.33 24.14 3.83
N VAL A 55 12.38 22.84 4.12
CA VAL A 55 13.55 22.00 3.88
C VAL A 55 13.20 20.95 2.82
N PRO A 56 13.71 21.08 1.58
CA PRO A 56 13.52 20.03 0.58
C PRO A 56 14.24 18.75 1.01
N ASP A 57 13.47 17.72 1.38
CA ASP A 57 13.99 16.42 1.78
C ASP A 57 14.00 15.45 0.58
N ARG A 58 15.19 15.22 0.04
CA ARG A 58 15.42 14.27 -1.07
C ARG A 58 14.95 12.85 -0.76
N ARG A 59 14.96 12.44 0.52
CA ARG A 59 14.47 11.12 0.93
C ARG A 59 12.96 11.07 0.85
N ALA A 60 12.26 12.12 1.27
CA ALA A 60 10.81 12.22 1.12
C ALA A 60 10.39 12.20 -0.36
N GLU A 61 11.08 12.96 -1.21
CA GLU A 61 10.83 12.93 -2.66
C GLU A 61 11.07 11.55 -3.28
N LYS A 62 12.11 10.83 -2.82
CA LYS A 62 12.37 9.46 -3.26
C LYS A 62 11.20 8.54 -2.89
N LEU A 63 10.67 8.65 -1.68
CA LEU A 63 9.55 7.81 -1.24
C LEU A 63 8.30 8.02 -2.09
N VAL A 64 7.98 9.27 -2.48
CA VAL A 64 6.86 9.55 -3.40
C VAL A 64 7.09 8.88 -4.76
N ARG A 65 8.30 8.98 -5.33
CA ARG A 65 8.61 8.31 -6.61
C ARG A 65 8.50 6.78 -6.51
N ASP A 66 9.00 6.20 -5.42
CA ASP A 66 8.91 4.75 -5.18
C ASP A 66 7.44 4.32 -5.02
N ALA A 67 6.60 5.12 -4.35
CA ALA A 67 5.17 4.87 -4.20
C ALA A 67 4.42 4.88 -5.54
N ILE A 68 4.75 5.80 -6.44
CA ILE A 68 4.18 5.85 -7.80
C ILE A 68 4.53 4.57 -8.57
N ILE A 69 5.79 4.14 -8.53
CA ILE A 69 6.24 2.91 -9.22
C ILE A 69 5.53 1.68 -8.66
N TRP A 70 5.45 1.55 -7.33
CA TRP A 70 4.74 0.45 -6.71
C TRP A 70 3.29 0.39 -7.17
N SER A 71 2.60 1.52 -7.17
CA SER A 71 1.19 1.62 -7.55
C SER A 71 0.93 1.16 -8.99
N HIS A 72 1.87 1.42 -9.88
CA HIS A 72 1.82 0.92 -11.25
C HIS A 72 1.99 -0.60 -11.35
N LEU A 73 2.82 -1.20 -10.48
CA LEU A 73 3.09 -2.65 -10.47
C LEU A 73 2.05 -3.46 -9.67
N ALA A 74 1.46 -2.85 -8.64
CA ALA A 74 0.70 -3.52 -7.58
C ALA A 74 -0.78 -3.12 -7.50
N GLY A 75 -1.21 -2.08 -8.24
CA GLY A 75 -2.53 -1.48 -8.09
C GLY A 75 -3.26 -1.13 -9.40
N ASP A 76 -2.90 -1.79 -10.51
CA ASP A 76 -3.60 -1.59 -11.77
C ASP A 76 -5.12 -1.91 -11.64
N SER A 77 -5.94 -1.35 -12.52
CA SER A 77 -7.39 -1.53 -12.49
C SER A 77 -7.80 -3.01 -12.57
N VAL A 78 -6.97 -3.85 -13.21
CA VAL A 78 -7.17 -5.28 -13.36
C VAL A 78 -6.98 -6.02 -12.03
N GLN A 79 -5.97 -5.69 -11.23
CA GLN A 79 -5.74 -6.29 -9.91
C GLN A 79 -6.86 -5.94 -8.94
N ARG A 80 -7.34 -4.70 -8.95
CA ARG A 80 -8.54 -4.30 -8.19
C ARG A 80 -9.75 -5.13 -8.56
N MET A 81 -10.06 -5.24 -9.85
CA MET A 81 -11.19 -6.05 -10.33
C MET A 81 -11.03 -7.55 -10.02
N LYS A 82 -9.81 -8.10 -10.11
CA LYS A 82 -9.52 -9.50 -9.76
C LYS A 82 -9.79 -9.76 -8.28
N ALA A 83 -9.42 -8.84 -7.39
CA ALA A 83 -9.69 -8.96 -5.96
C ALA A 83 -11.20 -8.95 -5.68
N THR A 84 -11.95 -8.00 -6.28
CA THR A 84 -13.41 -7.93 -6.14
C THR A 84 -14.11 -9.17 -6.66
N ARG A 85 -13.68 -9.71 -7.81
CA ARG A 85 -14.25 -10.96 -8.36
C ARG A 85 -14.11 -12.14 -7.40
N ARG A 86 -13.01 -12.20 -6.63
CA ARG A 86 -12.78 -13.27 -5.65
C ARG A 86 -13.62 -13.14 -4.37
N LEU A 87 -14.27 -11.99 -4.15
CA LEU A 87 -15.21 -11.80 -3.03
C LEU A 87 -16.64 -12.22 -3.40
N GLY A 88 -16.99 -12.23 -4.68
CA GLY A 88 -18.32 -12.61 -5.17
C GLY A 88 -18.49 -14.10 -5.48
N ASN A 89 -17.43 -14.90 -5.32
CA ASN A 89 -17.41 -16.35 -5.46
C ASN A 89 -17.16 -17.00 -4.09
#